data_AF-A0A9E2GG01-F1
#
_entry.id   AF-A0A9E2GG01-F1
#
_cell.length_a   1.000
_cell.length_b   1.000
_cell.length_c   1.000
_cell.angle_alpha   90.00
_cell.angle_beta   90.00
_cell.angle_gamma   90.00
#
_symmetry.space_group_name_H-M   'P 1'
#
loop_
_entity.id
_entity.type
_entity.pdbx_description
1 polymer ?
#
loop_
_entity_poly.entity_id
_entity_poly.type
_entity_poly.pdbx_seq_one_letter_code
_entity_poly.pdbx_strand_id
1 'polypeptide(L)'
;MKIVNYNEKIKSFLESNSAVPPEKLGLLLMIDSLYEDVPKKDVDEFRSIYAHLNPNVVNGVVEGITFIQIAKALKPPSGLKEKLNDYLNVKFNDIEHCKSYSQNMEIFARYADLASQVITEILRVAVFPPEIATVLQEKEEVKKCRDIYQMLVHYKNTKDKRIRFEILRKLGLIVLISRINRSQNVDEIDQVVRQVVNAFAVGLGFNKESSNSYYLWLDRTNRVIFNNNKARSRLLYSFATKKRKQLALDIHPLQECQCDSFRTHRGNKVVHFEFRNKFKKSGQISYASFIEKMFRKNLEFPSQIHDTVGIKLVVDSENDIHKIVADLEGFLGGSSTRKRQKNTYHRFDQRKMNSFAAEGYTVWKAIYDIALTNPAIDKIKKLIKATSGNDQVQQELKERLHYLLQKPQDFVVEVQLQDISSYLLSVAEGSVTNHALLKARQIRLNSFYKFFPQEIYESEVLQLKQDILRGNDN
;
A
#
# COMPACT_ATOMS: atom_id res chain seq x y z
N MET A 1 8.97 23.41 15.07
CA MET A 1 8.30 22.47 15.99
C MET A 1 8.40 23.10 17.37
N LYS A 2 7.31 23.66 17.91
CA LYS A 2 7.33 24.21 19.29
C LYS A 2 7.63 23.03 20.22
N ILE A 3 8.64 23.16 21.08
CA ILE A 3 8.90 22.19 22.15
C ILE A 3 7.75 22.37 23.13
N VAL A 4 6.66 21.66 22.87
CA VAL A 4 5.58 21.47 23.83
C VAL A 4 6.10 20.47 24.84
N ASN A 5 6.08 20.81 26.13
CA ASN A 5 6.41 19.86 27.18
C ASN A 5 5.28 18.81 27.25
N TYR A 6 5.38 17.79 26.39
CA TYR A 6 4.39 16.73 26.30
C TYR A 6 4.18 16.03 27.64
N ASN A 7 5.22 15.96 28.48
CA ASN A 7 5.11 15.35 29.81
C ASN A 7 4.24 16.18 30.75
N GLU A 8 4.36 17.51 30.74
CA GLU A 8 3.46 18.39 31.51
C GLU A 8 2.03 18.37 30.99
N LYS A 9 1.84 18.34 29.66
CA LYS A 9 0.49 18.18 29.08
C LYS A 9 -0.14 16.84 29.45
N ILE A 10 0.62 15.74 29.36
CA ILE A 10 0.15 14.41 29.75
C ILE A 10 -0.15 14.40 31.24
N LYS A 11 0.72 14.95 32.10
CA LYS A 11 0.49 15.02 33.55
C LYS A 11 -0.76 15.82 33.89
N SER A 12 -0.91 17.02 33.35
CA SER A 12 -2.10 17.86 33.53
C SER A 12 -3.37 17.17 33.01
N PHE A 13 -3.26 16.46 31.88
CA PHE A 13 -4.35 15.66 31.33
C PHE A 13 -4.74 14.52 32.27
N LEU A 14 -3.78 13.78 32.83
CA LEU A 14 -4.02 12.71 33.80
C LEU A 14 -4.66 13.25 35.09
N GLU A 15 -4.16 14.37 35.61
CA GLU A 15 -4.71 15.03 36.81
C GLU A 15 -6.15 15.50 36.59
N SER A 16 -6.46 16.04 35.40
CA SER A 16 -7.80 16.53 35.05
C SER A 16 -8.80 15.40 34.73
N ASN A 17 -8.32 14.17 34.52
CA ASN A 17 -9.12 13.01 34.14
C ASN A 17 -8.85 11.81 35.07
N SER A 18 -8.63 12.07 36.37
CA SER A 18 -8.21 11.05 37.33
C SER A 18 -9.20 9.89 37.51
N ALA A 19 -10.46 10.08 37.14
CA ALA A 19 -11.50 9.05 37.17
C ALA A 19 -11.47 8.12 35.94
N VAL A 20 -10.76 8.48 34.87
CA VAL A 20 -10.68 7.67 33.63
C VAL A 20 -9.66 6.54 33.82
N PRO A 21 -10.01 5.29 33.49
CA PRO A 21 -9.05 4.18 33.54
C PRO A 21 -7.81 4.44 32.66
N PRO A 22 -6.59 4.05 33.10
CA PRO A 22 -5.35 4.24 32.35
C PRO A 22 -5.40 3.79 30.89
N GLU A 23 -6.09 2.68 30.61
CA GLU A 23 -6.29 2.14 29.27
C GLU A 23 -7.11 3.06 28.35
N LYS A 24 -8.02 3.87 28.92
CA LYS A 24 -8.86 4.83 28.19
C LYS A 24 -8.19 6.21 28.05
N LEU A 25 -7.24 6.55 28.92
CA LEU A 25 -6.46 7.78 28.80
C LEU A 25 -5.65 7.84 27.50
N GLY A 26 -5.04 6.73 27.09
CA GLY A 26 -4.35 6.63 25.79
C GLY A 26 -5.28 6.82 24.59
N LEU A 27 -6.52 6.35 24.70
CA LEU A 27 -7.56 6.54 23.69
C LEU A 27 -7.97 8.01 23.58
N LEU A 28 -8.19 8.70 24.69
CA LEU A 28 -8.53 10.12 24.71
C LEU A 28 -7.41 11.00 24.13
N LEU A 29 -6.15 10.72 24.50
CA LEU A 29 -4.99 11.42 23.93
C LEU A 29 -4.90 11.22 22.41
N MET A 30 -5.21 10.00 21.93
CA MET A 30 -5.27 9.74 20.49
C MET A 30 -6.39 10.54 19.83
N ILE A 31 -7.59 10.57 20.43
CA ILE A 31 -8.72 11.34 19.93
C ILE A 31 -8.36 12.82 19.77
N ASP A 32 -7.75 13.43 20.79
CA ASP A 32 -7.39 14.85 20.79
C ASP A 32 -6.31 15.18 19.75
N SER A 33 -5.48 14.20 19.37
CA SER A 33 -4.43 14.36 18.37
C SER A 33 -4.83 13.98 16.93
N LEU A 34 -5.99 13.36 16.70
CA LEU A 34 -6.37 12.77 15.40
C LEU A 34 -6.33 13.77 14.24
N TYR A 35 -6.72 15.01 14.52
CA TYR A 35 -6.77 16.12 13.56
C TYR A 35 -5.84 17.29 13.94
N GLU A 36 -4.94 17.08 14.90
CA GLU A 36 -3.91 18.06 15.23
C GLU A 36 -2.88 18.13 14.08
N ASP A 37 -2.41 19.34 13.75
CA ASP A 37 -1.37 19.59 12.75
C ASP A 37 -1.65 19.05 11.32
N VAL A 38 -2.92 18.92 10.91
CA VAL A 38 -3.27 18.53 9.54
C VAL A 38 -2.69 19.55 8.53
N PRO A 39 -1.85 19.11 7.56
CA PRO A 39 -1.14 20.02 6.68
C PRO A 39 -2.07 20.59 5.59
N LYS A 40 -2.61 21.79 5.83
CA LYS A 40 -3.59 22.47 4.94
C LYS A 40 -3.19 22.45 3.46
N LYS A 41 -1.94 22.81 3.13
CA LYS A 41 -1.45 22.82 1.74
C LYS A 41 -1.56 21.45 1.06
N ASP A 42 -1.21 20.39 1.77
CA ASP A 42 -1.29 19.03 1.24
C ASP A 42 -2.76 18.57 1.10
N VAL A 43 -3.63 18.97 2.03
CA VAL A 43 -5.08 18.72 1.94
C VAL A 43 -5.69 19.40 0.71
N ASP A 44 -5.33 20.66 0.44
CA ASP A 44 -5.87 21.41 -0.69
C ASP A 44 -5.43 20.81 -2.03
N GLU A 45 -4.14 20.45 -2.16
CA GLU A 45 -3.61 19.74 -3.32
C GLU A 45 -4.28 18.37 -3.52
N PHE A 46 -4.46 17.61 -2.43
CA PHE A 46 -5.16 16.33 -2.49
C PHE A 46 -6.60 16.51 -3.00
N ARG A 47 -7.34 17.50 -2.48
CA ARG A 47 -8.73 17.76 -2.85
C ARG A 47 -8.90 18.28 -4.28
N SER A 48 -7.90 18.98 -4.83
CA SER A 48 -7.92 19.40 -6.24
C SER A 48 -7.76 18.21 -7.20
N ILE A 49 -6.96 17.21 -6.82
CA ILE A 49 -6.77 15.99 -7.62
C ILE A 49 -7.95 15.02 -7.45
N TYR A 50 -8.44 14.90 -6.22
CA TYR A 50 -9.44 13.91 -5.83
C TYR A 50 -10.74 14.56 -5.38
N ALA A 51 -11.42 15.25 -6.31
CA ALA A 51 -12.64 16.01 -6.01
C ALA A 51 -13.75 15.19 -5.30
N HIS A 52 -13.88 13.89 -5.61
CA HIS A 52 -14.84 12.99 -4.94
C HIS A 52 -14.58 12.79 -3.44
N LEU A 53 -13.36 13.07 -2.98
CA LEU A 53 -12.94 12.98 -1.58
C LEU A 53 -12.86 14.36 -0.90
N ASN A 54 -13.35 15.42 -1.55
CA ASN A 54 -13.46 16.74 -0.94
C ASN A 54 -14.79 16.86 -0.16
N PRO A 55 -14.77 17.00 1.18
CA PRO A 55 -15.98 17.06 2.00
C PRO A 55 -16.86 18.28 1.67
N ASN A 56 -16.28 19.38 1.17
CA ASN A 56 -17.02 20.58 0.81
C ASN A 56 -17.99 20.37 -0.36
N VAL A 57 -17.74 19.32 -1.16
CA VAL A 57 -18.59 18.95 -2.30
C VAL A 57 -19.96 18.44 -1.85
N VAL A 58 -20.08 17.88 -0.64
CA VAL A 58 -21.36 17.36 -0.11
C VAL A 58 -22.41 18.45 -0.03
N ASN A 59 -22.01 19.69 0.30
CA ASN A 59 -22.92 20.82 0.49
C ASN A 59 -22.93 21.79 -0.70
N GLY A 60 -22.03 21.62 -1.68
CA GLY A 60 -21.79 22.59 -2.75
C GLY A 60 -22.47 22.29 -4.08
N VAL A 61 -22.54 23.34 -4.92
CA VAL A 61 -22.73 23.21 -6.37
C VAL A 61 -21.37 23.12 -7.00
N VAL A 62 -20.70 21.97 -6.83
CA VAL A 62 -19.39 21.78 -7.43
C VAL A 62 -19.57 21.34 -8.88
N GLU A 63 -19.14 22.21 -9.80
CA GLU A 63 -18.96 21.88 -11.20
C GLU A 63 -17.89 20.78 -11.34
N GLY A 64 -18.13 19.80 -12.21
CA GLY A 64 -17.13 18.78 -12.55
C GLY A 64 -17.33 17.37 -11.96
N ILE A 65 -18.25 17.16 -11.02
CA ILE A 65 -18.65 15.78 -10.62
C ILE A 65 -19.95 15.39 -11.32
N THR A 66 -19.80 14.64 -12.43
CA THR A 66 -20.93 14.17 -13.26
C THR A 66 -22.00 13.43 -12.45
N PHE A 67 -21.61 12.63 -11.45
CA PHE A 67 -22.58 11.93 -10.60
C PHE A 67 -23.51 12.89 -9.82
N ILE A 68 -22.97 14.01 -9.31
CA ILE A 68 -23.77 15.02 -8.60
C ILE A 68 -24.67 15.76 -9.58
N GLN A 69 -24.20 16.03 -10.80
CA GLN A 69 -25.04 16.61 -11.86
C GLN A 69 -26.20 15.68 -12.22
N ILE A 70 -25.96 14.37 -12.30
CA ILE A 70 -27.02 13.36 -12.49
C ILE A 70 -27.97 13.35 -11.29
N ALA A 71 -27.47 13.44 -10.06
CA ALA A 71 -28.29 13.44 -8.84
C ALA A 71 -29.27 14.62 -8.80
N LYS A 72 -28.81 15.80 -9.26
CA LYS A 72 -29.61 17.03 -9.34
C LYS A 72 -30.60 17.04 -10.50
N ALA A 73 -30.43 16.17 -11.50
CA ALA A 73 -31.33 16.13 -12.64
C ALA A 73 -32.75 15.70 -12.21
N LEU A 74 -33.74 16.46 -12.64
CA LEU A 74 -35.15 16.10 -12.55
C LEU A 74 -35.50 15.18 -13.72
N LYS A 75 -35.04 13.92 -13.65
CA LYS A 75 -35.35 12.87 -14.63
C LYS A 75 -36.09 11.71 -13.96
N PRO A 76 -36.96 11.00 -14.71
CA PRO A 76 -37.52 9.74 -14.23
C PRO A 76 -36.41 8.69 -14.03
N PRO A 77 -36.67 7.63 -13.24
CA PRO A 77 -35.70 6.57 -12.95
C PRO A 77 -35.00 5.99 -14.19
N SER A 78 -35.74 5.76 -15.28
CA SER A 78 -35.21 5.25 -16.55
C SER A 78 -34.13 6.18 -17.13
N GLY A 79 -34.44 7.47 -17.24
CA GLY A 79 -33.50 8.48 -17.77
C GLY A 79 -32.32 8.78 -16.84
N LEU A 80 -32.43 8.47 -15.55
CA LEU A 80 -31.28 8.51 -14.62
C LEU A 80 -30.38 7.29 -14.82
N LYS A 81 -30.94 6.08 -14.92
CA LYS A 81 -30.17 4.86 -15.16
C LYS A 81 -29.40 4.90 -16.48
N GLU A 82 -30.00 5.44 -17.53
CA GLU A 82 -29.34 5.68 -18.82
C GLU A 82 -28.10 6.57 -18.66
N LYS A 83 -28.25 7.76 -18.06
CA LYS A 83 -27.11 8.66 -17.80
C LYS A 83 -26.03 8.04 -16.91
N LEU A 84 -26.42 7.24 -15.92
CA LEU A 84 -25.46 6.52 -15.07
C LEU A 84 -24.73 5.45 -15.87
N ASN A 85 -25.41 4.76 -16.79
CA ASN A 85 -24.79 3.80 -17.69
C ASN A 85 -23.74 4.47 -18.58
N ASP A 86 -24.08 5.61 -19.19
CA ASP A 86 -23.14 6.37 -20.03
C ASP A 86 -21.91 6.79 -19.24
N TYR A 87 -22.14 7.31 -18.03
CA TYR A 87 -21.07 7.65 -17.10
C TYR A 87 -20.15 6.45 -16.83
N LEU A 88 -20.72 5.26 -16.58
CA LEU A 88 -19.94 4.06 -16.32
C LEU A 88 -19.20 3.54 -17.55
N ASN A 89 -19.81 3.59 -18.73
CA ASN A 89 -19.14 3.24 -19.99
C ASN A 89 -17.89 4.10 -20.22
N VAL A 90 -17.98 5.41 -19.94
CA VAL A 90 -16.83 6.32 -19.99
C VAL A 90 -15.80 6.00 -18.90
N LYS A 91 -16.23 5.76 -17.65
CA LYS A 91 -15.28 5.55 -16.55
C LYS A 91 -14.61 4.19 -16.58
N PHE A 92 -15.30 3.15 -17.06
CA PHE A 92 -14.75 1.81 -17.18
C PHE A 92 -13.98 1.58 -18.49
N ASN A 93 -14.04 2.52 -19.46
CA ASN A 93 -13.44 2.45 -20.81
C ASN A 93 -13.51 1.06 -21.44
N ASP A 94 -14.67 0.80 -22.02
CA ASP A 94 -14.77 -0.10 -23.16
C ASP A 94 -15.34 0.72 -24.32
N ILE A 95 -14.45 1.53 -24.94
CA ILE A 95 -14.83 2.45 -26.01
C ILE A 95 -15.27 1.66 -27.26
N GLU A 96 -14.81 0.42 -27.38
CA GLU A 96 -15.13 -0.45 -28.51
C GLU A 96 -16.45 -1.21 -28.30
N HIS A 97 -16.85 -1.50 -27.05
CA HIS A 97 -18.09 -2.19 -26.73
C HIS A 97 -18.83 -1.56 -25.54
N CYS A 98 -19.78 -0.66 -25.86
CA CYS A 98 -20.68 -0.09 -24.86
C CYS A 98 -21.44 -1.20 -24.13
N LYS A 99 -21.31 -1.23 -22.80
CA LYS A 99 -21.99 -2.21 -21.95
C LYS A 99 -23.41 -1.75 -21.64
N SER A 100 -24.31 -2.73 -21.50
CA SER A 100 -25.64 -2.48 -20.95
C SER A 100 -25.54 -2.11 -19.47
N TYR A 101 -26.60 -1.51 -18.93
CA TYR A 101 -26.68 -1.19 -17.50
C TYR A 101 -26.44 -2.42 -16.63
N SER A 102 -27.03 -3.58 -16.99
CA SER A 102 -26.86 -4.83 -16.23
C SER A 102 -25.39 -5.27 -16.18
N GLN A 103 -24.70 -5.27 -17.32
CA GLN A 103 -23.28 -5.63 -17.41
C GLN A 103 -22.40 -4.66 -16.60
N ASN A 104 -22.70 -3.35 -16.68
CA ASN A 104 -21.99 -2.36 -15.89
C ASN A 104 -22.25 -2.52 -14.38
N MET A 105 -23.43 -2.98 -13.97
CA MET A 105 -23.74 -3.22 -12.56
C MET A 105 -22.99 -4.41 -11.97
N GLU A 106 -22.73 -5.46 -12.74
CA GLU A 106 -21.86 -6.56 -12.30
C GLU A 106 -20.43 -6.08 -12.01
N ILE A 107 -19.87 -5.28 -12.91
CA ILE A 107 -18.54 -4.67 -12.75
C ILE A 107 -18.53 -3.69 -11.58
N PHE A 108 -19.57 -2.86 -11.49
CA PHE A 108 -19.72 -1.86 -10.43
C PHE A 108 -19.82 -2.51 -9.05
N ALA A 109 -20.62 -3.57 -8.90
CA ALA A 109 -20.77 -4.30 -7.64
C ALA A 109 -19.43 -4.85 -7.15
N ARG A 110 -18.63 -5.46 -8.06
CA ARG A 110 -17.28 -5.95 -7.74
C ARG A 110 -16.35 -4.81 -7.30
N TYR A 111 -16.37 -3.66 -7.99
CA TYR A 111 -15.55 -2.52 -7.60
C TYR A 111 -16.05 -1.83 -6.31
N ALA A 112 -17.35 -1.86 -6.04
CA ALA A 112 -17.93 -1.36 -4.80
C ALA A 112 -17.46 -2.19 -3.59
N ASP A 113 -17.41 -3.52 -3.72
CA ASP A 113 -16.85 -4.40 -2.69
C ASP A 113 -15.35 -4.12 -2.47
N LEU A 114 -14.57 -3.98 -3.55
CA LEU A 114 -13.14 -3.65 -3.47
C LEU A 114 -12.89 -2.26 -2.85
N ALA A 115 -13.71 -1.26 -3.15
CA ALA A 115 -13.61 0.07 -2.53
C ALA A 115 -13.84 0.01 -1.01
N SER A 116 -14.85 -0.76 -0.58
CA SER A 116 -15.14 -0.98 0.85
C SER A 116 -14.00 -1.75 1.55
N GLN A 117 -13.43 -2.74 0.86
CA GLN A 117 -12.26 -3.49 1.33
C GLN A 117 -11.05 -2.57 1.51
N VAL A 118 -10.81 -1.62 0.59
CA VAL A 118 -9.71 -0.65 0.72
C VAL A 118 -9.84 0.14 2.02
N ILE A 119 -11.02 0.70 2.32
CA ILE A 119 -11.24 1.45 3.57
C ILE A 119 -10.98 0.57 4.80
N THR A 120 -11.52 -0.65 4.81
CA THR A 120 -11.33 -1.62 5.90
C THR A 120 -9.85 -1.96 6.10
N GLU A 121 -9.11 -2.18 4.99
CA GLU A 121 -7.69 -2.49 5.05
C GLU A 121 -6.84 -1.31 5.51
N ILE A 122 -7.20 -0.08 5.12
CA ILE A 122 -6.52 1.14 5.59
C ILE A 122 -6.67 1.28 7.10
N LEU A 123 -7.89 1.11 7.65
CA LEU A 123 -8.12 1.14 9.10
C LEU A 123 -7.34 0.04 9.83
N ARG A 124 -7.36 -1.19 9.30
CA ARG A 124 -6.60 -2.32 9.86
C ARG A 124 -5.10 -2.05 9.87
N VAL A 125 -4.54 -1.52 8.78
CA VAL A 125 -3.09 -1.21 8.69
C VAL A 125 -2.74 0.00 9.55
N ALA A 126 -3.65 0.94 9.76
CA ALA A 126 -3.45 2.04 10.68
C ALA A 126 -3.37 1.57 12.14
N VAL A 127 -3.90 0.40 12.50
CA VAL A 127 -3.88 -0.16 13.86
C VAL A 127 -4.48 0.82 14.90
N PHE A 128 -5.55 1.53 14.53
CA PHE A 128 -6.27 2.37 15.50
C PHE A 128 -6.90 1.49 16.59
N PRO A 129 -7.07 2.02 17.82
CA PRO A 129 -7.90 1.38 18.83
C PRO A 129 -9.27 0.99 18.26
N PRO A 130 -9.85 -0.16 18.65
CA PRO A 130 -11.12 -0.64 18.11
C PRO A 130 -12.24 0.40 18.15
N GLU A 131 -12.30 1.20 19.20
CA GLU A 131 -13.30 2.26 19.38
C GLU A 131 -13.19 3.34 18.29
N ILE A 132 -11.99 3.87 18.04
CA ILE A 132 -11.74 4.82 16.94
C ILE A 132 -12.00 4.15 15.59
N ALA A 133 -11.52 2.92 15.40
CA ALA A 133 -11.71 2.20 14.14
C ALA A 133 -13.19 1.99 13.82
N THR A 134 -14.02 1.74 14.84
CA THR A 134 -15.47 1.57 14.73
C THR A 134 -16.15 2.87 14.31
N VAL A 135 -15.78 3.99 14.94
CA VAL A 135 -16.28 5.33 14.57
C VAL A 135 -15.94 5.66 13.12
N LEU A 136 -14.73 5.30 12.66
CA LEU A 136 -14.26 5.62 11.29
C LEU A 136 -14.74 4.64 10.22
N GLN A 137 -15.28 3.48 10.61
CA GLN A 137 -15.71 2.44 9.67
C GLN A 137 -16.80 2.96 8.73
N GLU A 138 -16.79 2.54 7.47
CA GLU A 138 -17.86 2.88 6.52
C GLU A 138 -19.23 2.47 7.06
N LYS A 139 -20.23 3.36 6.96
CA LYS A 139 -21.60 3.08 7.41
C LYS A 139 -22.16 1.90 6.60
N GLU A 140 -22.86 1.00 7.28
CA GLU A 140 -23.32 -0.25 6.69
C GLU A 140 -24.25 -0.06 5.47
N GLU A 141 -25.05 1.00 5.45
CA GLU A 141 -25.87 1.36 4.28
C GLU A 141 -25.03 1.72 3.04
N VAL A 142 -23.91 2.44 3.21
CA VAL A 142 -23.01 2.77 2.11
C VAL A 142 -22.22 1.54 1.67
N LYS A 143 -21.77 0.74 2.62
CA LYS A 143 -21.04 -0.52 2.38
C LYS A 143 -21.89 -1.51 1.56
N LYS A 144 -23.18 -1.64 1.88
CA LYS A 144 -24.12 -2.54 1.18
C LYS A 144 -24.55 -2.04 -0.20
N CYS A 145 -24.35 -0.75 -0.52
CA CYS A 145 -24.65 -0.23 -1.85
C CYS A 145 -23.74 -0.87 -2.91
N ARG A 146 -24.34 -1.68 -3.79
CA ARG A 146 -23.69 -2.37 -4.92
C ARG A 146 -24.24 -2.00 -6.29
N ASP A 147 -25.21 -1.10 -6.34
CA ASP A 147 -25.81 -0.56 -7.56
C ASP A 147 -25.68 0.97 -7.54
N ILE A 148 -25.27 1.56 -8.68
CA ILE A 148 -24.99 2.99 -8.78
C ILE A 148 -26.26 3.85 -8.67
N TYR A 149 -27.40 3.35 -9.15
CA TYR A 149 -28.68 4.02 -9.02
C TYR A 149 -29.17 3.97 -7.57
N GLN A 150 -29.00 2.85 -6.87
CA GLN A 150 -29.27 2.79 -5.42
C GLN A 150 -28.40 3.80 -4.66
N MET A 151 -27.11 3.89 -4.97
CA MET A 151 -26.24 4.93 -4.39
C MET A 151 -26.76 6.35 -4.69
N LEU A 152 -27.24 6.60 -5.91
CA LEU A 152 -27.82 7.88 -6.29
C LEU A 152 -29.06 8.20 -5.46
N VAL A 153 -29.97 7.24 -5.31
CA VAL A 153 -31.20 7.39 -4.52
C VAL A 153 -30.86 7.67 -3.05
N HIS A 154 -29.94 6.91 -2.46
CA HIS A 154 -29.48 7.16 -1.08
C HIS A 154 -28.86 8.55 -0.93
N TYR A 155 -28.00 8.95 -1.87
CA TYR A 155 -27.38 10.27 -1.86
C TYR A 155 -28.40 11.41 -1.93
N LYS A 156 -29.47 11.25 -2.71
CA LYS A 156 -30.54 12.27 -2.84
C LYS A 156 -31.44 12.35 -1.60
N ASN A 157 -31.71 11.22 -0.98
CA ASN A 157 -32.74 11.13 0.06
C ASN A 157 -32.19 11.40 1.47
N THR A 158 -30.88 11.19 1.70
CA THR A 158 -30.30 11.41 3.02
C THR A 158 -29.89 12.87 3.24
N LYS A 159 -30.08 13.36 4.48
CA LYS A 159 -29.53 14.64 4.96
C LYS A 159 -28.20 14.46 5.70
N ASP A 160 -27.81 13.22 5.98
CA ASP A 160 -26.58 12.91 6.68
C ASP A 160 -25.36 13.21 5.78
N LYS A 161 -24.53 14.16 6.22
CA LYS A 161 -23.33 14.58 5.50
C LYS A 161 -22.31 13.45 5.36
N ARG A 162 -22.18 12.60 6.37
CA ARG A 162 -21.26 11.45 6.34
C ARG A 162 -21.69 10.42 5.32
N ILE A 163 -22.97 10.05 5.29
CA ILE A 163 -23.47 9.09 4.29
C ILE A 163 -23.24 9.63 2.87
N ARG A 164 -23.53 10.92 2.63
CA ARG A 164 -23.27 11.56 1.33
C ARG A 164 -21.79 11.58 0.98
N PHE A 165 -20.91 11.91 1.92
CA PHE A 165 -19.46 11.87 1.72
C PHE A 165 -18.98 10.47 1.41
N GLU A 166 -19.38 9.47 2.19
CA GLU A 166 -18.93 8.09 2.03
C GLU A 166 -19.38 7.50 0.69
N ILE A 167 -20.59 7.84 0.20
CA ILE A 167 -21.04 7.49 -1.16
C ILE A 167 -20.09 8.10 -2.22
N LEU A 168 -19.77 9.38 -2.11
CA LEU A 168 -18.86 10.05 -3.05
C LEU A 168 -17.44 9.46 -2.98
N ARG A 169 -16.93 9.20 -1.78
CA ARG A 169 -15.65 8.53 -1.55
C ARG A 169 -15.63 7.15 -2.22
N LYS A 170 -16.67 6.34 -1.99
CA LYS A 170 -16.80 5.00 -2.58
C LYS A 170 -16.82 5.06 -4.11
N LEU A 171 -17.58 6.00 -4.68
CA LEU A 171 -17.59 6.24 -6.12
C LEU A 171 -16.22 6.68 -6.67
N GLY A 172 -15.55 7.61 -5.99
CA GLY A 172 -14.20 8.05 -6.34
C GLY A 172 -13.19 6.90 -6.34
N LEU A 173 -13.28 6.01 -5.34
CA LEU A 173 -12.46 4.79 -5.26
C LEU A 173 -12.79 3.80 -6.37
N ILE A 174 -14.06 3.59 -6.72
CA ILE A 174 -14.47 2.72 -7.85
C ILE A 174 -13.83 3.20 -9.16
N VAL A 175 -13.93 4.51 -9.44
CA VAL A 175 -13.32 5.11 -10.64
C VAL A 175 -11.81 4.96 -10.63
N LEU A 176 -11.17 5.18 -9.48
CA LEU A 176 -9.72 5.03 -9.33
C LEU A 176 -9.28 3.57 -9.51
N ILE A 177 -9.96 2.60 -8.92
CA ILE A 177 -9.68 1.16 -9.08
C ILE A 177 -9.79 0.77 -10.56
N SER A 178 -10.85 1.21 -11.25
CA SER A 178 -10.98 0.98 -12.69
C SER A 178 -9.82 1.59 -13.49
N ARG A 179 -9.35 2.78 -13.12
CA ARG A 179 -8.18 3.42 -13.76
C ARG A 179 -6.89 2.63 -13.48
N ILE A 180 -6.71 2.15 -12.26
CA ILE A 180 -5.56 1.33 -11.86
C ILE A 180 -5.55 0.02 -12.66
N ASN A 181 -6.67 -0.67 -12.77
CA ASN A 181 -6.77 -1.94 -13.51
C ASN A 181 -6.33 -1.80 -14.96
N ARG A 182 -6.79 -0.75 -15.63
CA ARG A 182 -6.43 -0.47 -17.02
C ARG A 182 -4.96 -0.10 -17.20
N SER A 183 -4.40 0.66 -16.28
CA SER A 183 -3.04 1.21 -16.43
C SER A 183 -1.94 0.32 -15.88
N GLN A 184 -2.28 -0.63 -15.01
CA GLN A 184 -1.32 -1.54 -14.37
C GLN A 184 -1.51 -2.99 -14.81
N ASN A 185 -2.49 -3.28 -15.67
CA ASN A 185 -2.84 -4.64 -16.10
C ASN A 185 -2.91 -5.61 -14.92
N VAL A 186 -3.69 -5.24 -13.89
CA VAL A 186 -3.72 -5.97 -12.60
C VAL A 186 -4.11 -7.44 -12.79
N ASP A 187 -4.92 -7.76 -13.79
CA ASP A 187 -5.30 -9.14 -14.12
C ASP A 187 -4.11 -9.99 -14.59
N GLU A 188 -3.06 -9.37 -15.15
CA GLU A 188 -1.86 -10.04 -15.66
C GLU A 188 -0.67 -9.91 -14.69
N ILE A 189 -0.82 -9.21 -13.56
CA ILE A 189 0.31 -8.88 -12.68
C ILE A 189 1.02 -10.11 -12.12
N ASP A 190 0.31 -11.21 -11.86
CA ASP A 190 0.91 -12.44 -11.36
C ASP A 190 1.76 -13.16 -12.43
N GLN A 191 1.42 -12.99 -13.70
CA GLN A 191 2.24 -13.47 -14.81
C GLN A 191 3.50 -12.60 -14.94
N VAL A 192 3.32 -11.27 -14.90
CA VAL A 192 4.44 -10.31 -14.95
C VAL A 192 5.42 -10.54 -13.80
N VAL A 193 4.94 -10.71 -12.56
CA VAL A 193 5.79 -10.99 -11.40
C VAL A 193 6.59 -12.29 -11.60
N ARG A 194 5.98 -13.35 -12.14
CA ARG A 194 6.69 -14.59 -12.44
C ARG A 194 7.77 -14.40 -13.50
N GLN A 195 7.50 -13.61 -14.55
CA GLN A 195 8.48 -13.27 -15.57
C GLN A 195 9.63 -12.44 -14.98
N VAL A 196 9.34 -11.45 -14.13
CA VAL A 196 10.36 -10.64 -13.43
C VAL A 196 11.24 -11.54 -12.56
N VAL A 197 10.64 -12.39 -11.71
CA VAL A 197 11.40 -13.29 -10.83
C VAL A 197 12.29 -14.24 -11.65
N ASN A 198 11.75 -14.80 -12.73
CA ASN A 198 12.52 -15.66 -13.63
C ASN A 198 13.67 -14.91 -14.32
N ALA A 199 13.43 -13.68 -14.80
CA ALA A 199 14.45 -12.86 -15.43
C ALA A 199 15.60 -12.55 -14.46
N PHE A 200 15.29 -12.22 -13.21
CA PHE A 200 16.31 -12.01 -12.18
C PHE A 200 17.05 -13.30 -11.81
N ALA A 201 16.34 -14.42 -11.69
CA ALA A 201 16.96 -15.71 -11.36
C ALA A 201 17.93 -16.17 -12.47
N VAL A 202 17.52 -16.08 -13.73
CA VAL A 202 18.35 -16.44 -14.89
C VAL A 202 19.49 -15.44 -15.08
N GLY A 203 19.17 -14.14 -15.05
CA GLY A 203 20.14 -13.06 -15.30
C GLY A 203 21.24 -12.98 -14.25
N LEU A 204 20.90 -13.20 -12.98
CA LEU A 204 21.89 -13.29 -11.91
C LEU A 204 22.50 -14.68 -11.79
N GLY A 205 21.87 -15.74 -12.34
CA GLY A 205 22.38 -17.10 -12.24
C GLY A 205 22.18 -17.74 -10.87
N PHE A 206 21.01 -17.55 -10.28
CA PHE A 206 20.73 -18.03 -8.93
C PHE A 206 20.86 -19.55 -8.83
N ASN A 207 21.94 -19.98 -8.17
CA ASN A 207 22.11 -21.33 -7.70
C ASN A 207 21.89 -21.33 -6.18
N LYS A 208 20.76 -21.93 -5.73
CA LYS A 208 20.45 -22.04 -4.30
C LYS A 208 21.53 -22.87 -3.61
N GLU A 209 22.15 -22.31 -2.58
CA GLU A 209 23.21 -23.00 -1.82
C GLU A 209 22.65 -23.64 -0.55
N SER A 210 22.02 -22.85 0.31
CA SER A 210 21.65 -23.26 1.65
C SER A 210 20.50 -22.42 2.21
N SER A 211 19.78 -22.98 3.16
CA SER A 211 18.83 -22.22 3.98
C SER A 211 19.44 -21.98 5.35
N ASN A 212 19.59 -20.72 5.74
CA ASN A 212 20.14 -20.32 7.04
C ASN A 212 19.05 -19.74 7.92
N SER A 213 19.02 -20.14 9.19
CA SER A 213 18.11 -19.56 10.18
C SER A 213 18.85 -18.52 11.03
N TYR A 214 18.31 -17.32 11.07
CA TYR A 214 18.79 -16.23 11.91
C TYR A 214 17.86 -16.06 13.11
N TYR A 215 18.42 -16.15 14.31
CA TYR A 215 17.71 -15.89 15.55
C TYR A 215 18.02 -14.46 15.99
N LEU A 216 16.99 -13.60 16.07
CA LEU A 216 17.15 -12.15 16.21
C LEU A 216 16.27 -11.55 17.30
N TRP A 217 16.70 -10.43 17.86
CA TRP A 217 15.93 -9.57 18.76
C TRP A 217 16.45 -8.12 18.70
N LEU A 218 15.73 -7.18 19.31
CA LEU A 218 16.18 -5.80 19.45
C LEU A 218 16.90 -5.60 20.80
N ASP A 219 18.10 -5.05 20.76
CA ASP A 219 18.84 -4.68 21.97
C ASP A 219 18.27 -3.42 22.63
N ARG A 220 18.85 -2.98 23.75
CA ARG A 220 18.42 -1.78 24.49
C ARG A 220 18.44 -0.48 23.68
N THR A 221 19.17 -0.44 22.55
CA THR A 221 19.26 0.70 21.64
C THR A 221 18.32 0.57 20.44
N ASN A 222 17.46 -0.47 20.44
CA ASN A 222 16.59 -0.85 19.33
C ASN A 222 17.33 -1.18 18.04
N ARG A 223 18.59 -1.64 18.16
CA ARG A 223 19.35 -2.24 17.05
C ARG A 223 19.13 -3.74 17.04
N VAL A 224 19.16 -4.34 15.86
CA VAL A 224 19.00 -5.78 15.72
C VAL A 224 20.28 -6.49 16.17
N ILE A 225 20.13 -7.51 17.01
CA ILE A 225 21.17 -8.48 17.33
C ILE A 225 20.71 -9.81 16.78
N PHE A 226 21.61 -10.54 16.13
CA PHE A 226 21.28 -11.84 15.56
C PHE A 226 22.45 -12.82 15.62
N ASN A 227 22.12 -14.11 15.56
CA ASN A 227 23.09 -15.20 15.45
C ASN A 227 22.42 -16.40 14.75
N ASN A 228 23.23 -17.25 14.09
CA ASN A 228 22.74 -18.45 13.41
C ASN A 228 22.67 -19.70 14.32
N ASN A 229 23.15 -19.62 15.56
CA ASN A 229 23.09 -20.70 16.54
C ASN A 229 21.96 -20.46 17.57
N LYS A 230 20.94 -21.33 17.54
CA LYS A 230 19.76 -21.26 18.42
C LYS A 230 20.09 -21.22 19.91
N ALA A 231 20.99 -22.09 20.35
CA ALA A 231 21.35 -22.22 21.76
C ALA A 231 22.07 -20.97 22.26
N ARG A 232 23.04 -20.47 21.47
CA ARG A 232 23.74 -19.22 21.76
C ARG A 232 22.80 -18.02 21.79
N SER A 233 21.87 -17.93 20.84
CA SER A 233 20.87 -16.85 20.81
C SER A 233 19.96 -16.84 22.03
N ARG A 234 19.50 -18.00 22.50
CA ARG A 234 18.69 -18.11 23.73
C ARG A 234 19.46 -17.61 24.96
N LEU A 235 20.75 -17.96 25.06
CA LEU A 235 21.61 -17.50 26.14
C LEU A 235 21.81 -15.98 26.09
N LEU A 236 22.17 -15.43 24.93
CA LEU A 236 22.36 -13.98 24.77
C LEU A 236 21.06 -13.19 25.00
N TYR A 237 19.93 -13.73 24.55
CA TYR A 237 18.61 -13.13 24.72
C TYR A 237 18.18 -13.07 26.20
N SER A 238 18.49 -14.09 27.01
CA SER A 238 18.16 -14.08 28.44
C SER A 238 18.91 -12.96 29.18
N PHE A 239 20.19 -12.74 28.85
CA PHE A 239 20.97 -11.61 29.36
C PHE A 239 20.40 -10.26 28.92
N ALA A 240 20.03 -10.13 27.63
CA ALA A 240 19.44 -8.91 27.10
C ALA A 240 18.09 -8.60 27.78
N THR A 241 17.26 -9.61 28.01
CA THR A 241 15.96 -9.49 28.70
C THR A 241 16.14 -9.04 30.14
N LYS A 242 17.10 -9.63 30.88
CA LYS A 242 17.43 -9.20 32.25
C LYS A 242 17.83 -7.73 32.29
N LYS A 243 18.67 -7.29 31.34
CA LYS A 243 19.10 -5.90 31.23
C LYS A 243 17.97 -4.93 30.87
N ARG A 244 17.07 -5.31 29.97
CA ARG A 244 15.90 -4.47 29.62
C ARG A 244 14.92 -4.35 30.79
N LYS A 245 14.67 -5.44 31.53
CA LYS A 245 13.87 -5.40 32.77
C LYS A 245 14.46 -4.45 33.81
N GLN A 246 15.78 -4.50 34.03
CA GLN A 246 16.47 -3.58 34.95
C GLN A 246 16.32 -2.10 34.55
N LEU A 247 16.18 -1.83 33.25
CA LEU A 247 16.00 -0.49 32.69
C LEU A 247 14.52 -0.11 32.47
N ALA A 248 13.57 -0.97 32.89
CA ALA A 248 12.14 -0.81 32.62
C ALA A 248 11.82 -0.56 31.12
N LEU A 249 12.56 -1.21 30.22
CA LEU A 249 12.34 -1.13 28.77
C LEU A 249 11.45 -2.29 28.29
N ASP A 250 10.64 -2.04 27.26
CA ASP A 250 9.80 -3.06 26.60
C ASP A 250 10.60 -4.29 26.22
N ILE A 251 10.08 -5.50 26.39
CA ILE A 251 10.79 -6.72 26.01
C ILE A 251 10.36 -7.11 24.60
N HIS A 252 11.31 -7.12 23.66
CA HIS A 252 11.06 -7.58 22.30
C HIS A 252 11.29 -9.09 22.19
N PRO A 253 10.44 -9.84 21.46
CA PRO A 253 10.56 -11.29 21.40
C PRO A 253 11.80 -11.73 20.62
N LEU A 254 12.36 -12.88 21.04
CA LEU A 254 13.32 -13.64 20.24
C LEU A 254 12.58 -14.25 19.05
N GLN A 255 12.99 -13.86 17.85
CA GLN A 255 12.38 -14.26 16.58
C GLN A 255 13.33 -15.17 15.80
N GLU A 256 12.77 -15.92 14.86
CA GLU A 256 13.51 -16.77 13.92
C GLU A 256 13.15 -16.31 12.49
N CYS A 257 14.17 -16.04 11.68
CA CYS A 257 14.02 -15.63 10.28
C CYS A 257 14.83 -16.59 9.40
N GLN A 258 14.14 -17.29 8.50
CA GLN A 258 14.78 -18.16 7.52
C GLN A 258 15.16 -17.37 6.27
N CYS A 259 16.40 -17.53 5.81
CA CYS A 259 16.92 -16.92 4.60
C CYS A 259 17.49 -17.98 3.68
N ASP A 260 17.15 -17.90 2.40
CA ASP A 260 17.68 -18.79 1.36
C ASP A 260 18.81 -18.09 0.63
N SER A 261 20.01 -18.67 0.68
CA SER A 261 21.18 -18.10 0.02
C SER A 261 21.37 -18.62 -1.40
N PHE A 262 21.89 -17.74 -2.26
CA PHE A 262 22.16 -18.00 -3.66
C PHE A 262 23.55 -17.44 -4.03
N ARG A 263 24.21 -18.09 -4.99
CA ARG A 263 25.33 -17.46 -5.71
C ARG A 263 24.90 -16.93 -7.06
N THR A 264 25.47 -15.81 -7.45
CA THR A 264 25.36 -15.29 -8.82
C THR A 264 26.35 -16.02 -9.75
N HIS A 265 26.19 -15.85 -11.07
CA HIS A 265 27.15 -16.33 -12.08
C HIS A 265 28.59 -15.85 -11.85
N ARG A 266 28.76 -14.69 -11.20
CA ARG A 266 30.07 -14.14 -10.84
C ARG A 266 30.57 -14.59 -9.46
N GLY A 267 29.88 -15.53 -8.82
CA GLY A 267 30.24 -16.09 -7.52
C GLY A 267 29.88 -15.21 -6.32
N ASN A 268 29.23 -14.06 -6.54
CA ASN A 268 28.79 -13.16 -5.47
C ASN A 268 27.62 -13.80 -4.70
N LYS A 269 27.62 -13.62 -3.37
CA LYS A 269 26.61 -14.23 -2.51
C LYS A 269 25.44 -13.28 -2.24
N VAL A 270 24.23 -13.77 -2.50
CA VAL A 270 22.96 -13.18 -2.07
C VAL A 270 22.44 -14.05 -0.93
N VAL A 271 22.33 -13.48 0.27
CA VAL A 271 21.92 -14.19 1.50
C VAL A 271 20.43 -14.48 1.51
N HIS A 272 19.63 -13.64 0.85
CA HIS A 272 18.19 -13.80 0.73
C HIS A 272 17.64 -13.07 -0.48
N PHE A 273 16.61 -13.63 -1.10
CA PHE A 273 15.89 -13.06 -2.23
C PHE A 273 14.40 -12.98 -1.92
N GLU A 274 13.80 -11.82 -2.10
CA GLU A 274 12.35 -11.65 -2.02
C GLU A 274 11.83 -10.86 -3.20
N PHE A 275 10.60 -11.16 -3.59
CA PHE A 275 9.84 -10.31 -4.48
C PHE A 275 8.60 -9.80 -3.76
N ARG A 276 8.09 -8.67 -4.23
CA ARG A 276 6.89 -8.04 -3.72
C ARG A 276 5.96 -7.73 -4.88
N ASN A 277 4.71 -8.12 -4.73
CA ASN A 277 3.61 -7.65 -5.56
C ASN A 277 2.72 -6.70 -4.73
N LYS A 278 2.61 -5.45 -5.14
CA LYS A 278 1.85 -4.41 -4.41
C LYS A 278 0.34 -4.63 -4.43
N PHE A 279 -0.15 -5.43 -5.37
CA PHE A 279 -1.55 -5.82 -5.51
C PHE A 279 -1.90 -7.14 -4.82
N LYS A 280 -0.95 -7.84 -4.19
CA LYS A 280 -1.21 -9.09 -3.48
C LYS A 280 -0.98 -8.94 -1.98
N LYS A 281 -1.95 -9.40 -1.21
CA LYS A 281 -1.85 -9.54 0.24
C LYS A 281 -2.44 -10.89 0.63
N SER A 282 -1.62 -11.76 1.22
CA SER A 282 -2.03 -13.13 1.60
C SER A 282 -2.70 -13.90 0.44
N GLY A 283 -2.17 -13.77 -0.78
CA GLY A 283 -2.70 -14.41 -1.99
C GLY A 283 -3.89 -13.71 -2.65
N GLN A 284 -4.58 -12.80 -1.96
CA GLN A 284 -5.73 -12.06 -2.47
C GLN A 284 -5.34 -10.73 -3.10
N ILE A 285 -6.15 -10.27 -4.05
CA ILE A 285 -5.98 -8.95 -4.66
C ILE A 285 -6.34 -7.87 -3.63
N SER A 286 -5.45 -6.88 -3.46
CA SER A 286 -5.69 -5.71 -2.61
C SER A 286 -5.16 -4.44 -3.27
N TYR A 287 -5.97 -3.40 -3.29
CA TYR A 287 -5.61 -2.08 -3.81
C TYR A 287 -5.13 -1.13 -2.71
N ALA A 288 -5.26 -1.52 -1.44
CA ALA A 288 -5.08 -0.60 -0.30
C ALA A 288 -3.68 0.02 -0.27
N SER A 289 -2.63 -0.81 -0.42
CA SER A 289 -1.25 -0.32 -0.47
C SER A 289 -0.98 0.60 -1.67
N PHE A 290 -1.62 0.33 -2.81
CA PHE A 290 -1.45 1.12 -4.02
C PHE A 290 -2.13 2.49 -3.88
N ILE A 291 -3.42 2.50 -3.52
CA ILE A 291 -4.24 3.71 -3.31
C ILE A 291 -3.69 4.56 -2.16
N GLU A 292 -3.29 3.95 -1.02
CA GLU A 292 -2.62 4.65 0.08
C GLU A 292 -1.42 5.45 -0.41
N LYS A 293 -0.60 4.82 -1.27
CA LYS A 293 0.60 5.48 -1.81
C LYS A 293 0.23 6.60 -2.77
N MET A 294 -0.82 6.45 -3.59
CA MET A 294 -1.31 7.52 -4.45
C MET A 294 -1.77 8.71 -3.62
N PHE A 295 -2.61 8.47 -2.61
CA PHE A 295 -3.17 9.53 -1.76
C PHE A 295 -2.10 10.21 -0.92
N ARG A 296 -1.21 9.44 -0.28
CA ARG A 296 -0.11 9.99 0.53
C ARG A 296 0.83 10.88 -0.27
N LYS A 297 0.98 10.64 -1.57
CA LYS A 297 1.90 11.38 -2.46
C LYS A 297 1.19 12.34 -3.41
N ASN A 298 -0.13 12.52 -3.29
CA ASN A 298 -0.92 13.34 -4.21
C ASN A 298 -0.66 12.98 -5.69
N LEU A 299 -0.57 11.68 -6.01
CA LEU A 299 -0.36 11.22 -7.38
C LEU A 299 -1.69 11.18 -8.12
N GLU A 300 -1.79 11.84 -9.26
CA GLU A 300 -3.00 11.86 -10.08
C GLU A 300 -3.14 10.58 -10.94
N PHE A 301 -2.01 10.06 -11.45
CA PHE A 301 -1.99 8.96 -12.41
C PHE A 301 -1.36 7.70 -11.79
N PRO A 302 -1.97 6.50 -11.96
CA PRO A 302 -1.40 5.26 -11.45
C PRO A 302 0.02 4.96 -11.98
N SER A 303 0.34 5.39 -13.21
CA SER A 303 1.65 5.23 -13.84
C SER A 303 2.80 5.96 -13.12
N GLN A 304 2.49 6.88 -12.20
CA GLN A 304 3.49 7.54 -11.35
C GLN A 304 3.99 6.63 -10.21
N ILE A 305 3.36 5.47 -10.00
CA ILE A 305 3.83 4.45 -9.06
C ILE A 305 4.70 3.45 -9.81
N HIS A 306 5.99 3.42 -9.45
CA HIS A 306 7.00 2.57 -10.10
C HIS A 306 7.40 1.33 -9.27
N ASP A 307 6.81 1.14 -8.08
CA ASP A 307 7.13 0.04 -7.17
C ASP A 307 6.01 -1.01 -7.09
N THR A 308 5.26 -1.15 -8.19
CA THR A 308 4.20 -2.17 -8.31
C THR A 308 4.78 -3.57 -8.10
N VAL A 309 5.93 -3.84 -8.71
CA VAL A 309 6.76 -5.01 -8.46
C VAL A 309 8.07 -4.55 -7.85
N GLY A 310 8.45 -5.20 -6.75
CA GLY A 310 9.73 -4.95 -6.08
C GLY A 310 10.54 -6.24 -5.97
N ILE A 311 11.85 -6.15 -6.17
CA ILE A 311 12.83 -7.18 -5.85
C ILE A 311 13.65 -6.69 -4.67
N LYS A 312 13.91 -7.57 -3.71
CA LYS A 312 14.80 -7.33 -2.59
C LYS A 312 15.88 -8.41 -2.61
N LEU A 313 17.15 -7.97 -2.65
CA LEU A 313 18.30 -8.83 -2.48
C LEU A 313 18.98 -8.45 -1.17
N VAL A 314 19.33 -9.46 -0.37
CA VAL A 314 20.04 -9.29 0.88
C VAL A 314 21.46 -9.81 0.71
N VAL A 315 22.45 -9.08 1.17
CA VAL A 315 23.87 -9.47 1.14
C VAL A 315 24.43 -9.55 2.55
N ASP A 316 25.60 -10.18 2.72
CA ASP A 316 26.22 -10.32 4.05
C ASP A 316 26.65 -8.96 4.61
N SER A 317 27.17 -8.07 3.77
CA SER A 317 27.69 -6.76 4.19
C SER A 317 27.44 -5.63 3.18
N GLU A 318 27.53 -4.38 3.64
CA GLU A 318 27.50 -3.18 2.78
C GLU A 318 28.52 -3.28 1.62
N ASN A 319 29.70 -3.83 1.90
CA ASN A 319 30.76 -3.99 0.90
C ASN A 319 30.37 -4.92 -0.25
N ASP A 320 29.34 -5.75 -0.12
CA ASP A 320 28.92 -6.65 -1.20
C ASP A 320 27.85 -6.04 -2.11
N ILE A 321 27.26 -4.90 -1.71
CA ILE A 321 26.19 -4.24 -2.47
C ILE A 321 26.67 -3.84 -3.85
N HIS A 322 27.84 -3.22 -3.97
CA HIS A 322 28.36 -2.77 -5.27
C HIS A 322 28.63 -3.95 -6.22
N LYS A 323 29.00 -5.12 -5.69
CA LYS A 323 29.21 -6.34 -6.49
C LYS A 323 27.89 -6.82 -7.08
N ILE A 324 26.82 -6.85 -6.27
CA ILE A 324 25.49 -7.19 -6.74
C ILE A 324 24.93 -6.15 -7.71
N VAL A 325 25.19 -4.85 -7.51
CA VAL A 325 24.83 -3.81 -8.50
C VAL A 325 25.53 -4.07 -9.84
N ALA A 326 26.82 -4.41 -9.83
CA ALA A 326 27.56 -4.73 -11.05
C ALA A 326 27.04 -6.01 -11.75
N ASP A 327 26.50 -6.98 -11.00
CA ASP A 327 25.85 -8.17 -11.55
C ASP A 327 24.48 -7.82 -12.17
N LEU A 328 23.67 -7.03 -11.46
CA LEU A 328 22.39 -6.52 -11.95
C LEU A 328 22.57 -5.75 -13.26
N GLU A 329 23.48 -4.78 -13.28
CA GLU A 329 23.76 -3.97 -14.46
C GLU A 329 24.38 -4.79 -15.60
N GLY A 330 25.06 -5.89 -15.28
CA GLY A 330 25.58 -6.82 -16.27
C GLY A 330 24.50 -7.44 -17.16
N PHE A 331 23.34 -7.82 -16.59
CA PHE A 331 22.26 -8.44 -17.38
C PHE A 331 21.11 -7.49 -17.71
N LEU A 332 20.91 -6.42 -16.93
CA LEU A 332 19.87 -5.41 -17.18
C LEU A 332 20.28 -4.36 -18.23
N GLY A 333 21.36 -4.59 -19.00
CA GLY A 333 21.77 -3.70 -20.08
C GLY A 333 22.53 -2.45 -19.63
N GLY A 334 23.16 -2.49 -18.45
CA GLY A 334 24.02 -1.42 -17.94
C GLY A 334 23.31 -0.43 -17.00
N SER A 335 24.04 0.60 -16.58
CA SER A 335 23.54 1.62 -15.66
C SER A 335 22.54 2.60 -16.30
N SER A 336 22.41 2.60 -17.63
CA SER A 336 21.44 3.41 -18.39
C SER A 336 19.99 3.01 -18.15
N THR A 337 19.72 1.76 -17.77
CA THR A 337 18.39 1.27 -17.41
C THR A 337 18.00 1.62 -15.97
N ARG A 338 18.95 2.13 -15.18
CA ARG A 338 18.76 2.52 -13.78
C ARG A 338 18.22 3.95 -13.67
N LYS A 339 17.07 4.09 -13.05
CA LYS A 339 16.38 5.36 -12.76
C LYS A 339 16.23 5.56 -11.25
N ARG A 340 16.21 6.83 -10.83
CA ARG A 340 15.82 7.26 -9.47
C ARG A 340 16.49 6.47 -8.32
N GLN A 341 17.82 6.39 -8.35
CA GLN A 341 18.60 5.74 -7.30
C GLN A 341 18.50 6.51 -5.97
N LYS A 342 18.38 5.74 -4.89
CA LYS A 342 18.54 6.20 -3.52
C LYS A 342 19.52 5.28 -2.80
N ASN A 343 20.60 5.85 -2.29
CA ASN A 343 21.59 5.12 -1.53
C ASN A 343 21.73 5.75 -0.14
N THR A 344 21.50 4.98 0.92
CA THR A 344 21.74 5.44 2.30
C THR A 344 23.03 4.90 2.91
N TYR A 345 23.78 4.06 2.18
CA TYR A 345 25.12 3.62 2.53
C TYR A 345 26.10 4.75 2.17
N HIS A 346 26.34 5.66 3.12
CA HIS A 346 27.31 6.74 2.96
C HIS A 346 28.26 6.76 4.16
N ARG A 347 29.57 6.70 3.85
CA ARG A 347 30.68 6.58 4.82
C ARG A 347 30.88 7.82 5.71
N PHE A 348 30.35 8.98 5.31
CA PHE A 348 30.56 10.27 5.98
C PHE A 348 29.28 10.93 6.50
N ASP A 349 28.10 10.37 6.21
CA ASP A 349 26.81 10.80 6.77
C ASP A 349 25.74 9.75 6.44
N GLN A 350 25.38 8.91 7.42
CA GLN A 350 24.27 7.98 7.25
C GLN A 350 22.95 8.76 7.10
N ARG A 351 22.53 8.97 5.85
CA ARG A 351 21.24 9.60 5.56
C ARG A 351 20.12 8.63 5.87
N LYS A 352 19.28 8.96 6.87
CA LYS A 352 18.05 8.18 7.15
C LYS A 352 17.21 8.04 5.87
N MET A 353 16.67 6.84 5.62
CA MET A 353 15.79 6.62 4.46
C MET A 353 14.57 7.56 4.50
N ASN A 354 14.01 7.81 5.67
CA ASN A 354 13.00 8.83 5.94
C ASN A 354 12.96 9.11 7.45
N SER A 355 12.12 10.04 7.88
CA SER A 355 11.92 10.39 9.30
C SER A 355 11.46 9.22 10.19
N PHE A 356 10.97 8.13 9.59
CA PHE A 356 10.46 6.95 10.30
C PHE A 356 11.43 5.77 10.33
N ALA A 357 12.56 5.84 9.62
CA ALA A 357 13.54 4.77 9.61
C ALA A 357 14.37 4.75 10.89
N ALA A 358 14.58 3.56 11.44
CA ALA A 358 15.49 3.33 12.57
C ALA A 358 16.91 3.77 12.22
N GLU A 359 17.64 4.18 13.25
CA GLU A 359 19.08 4.37 13.14
C GLU A 359 19.76 3.04 12.77
N GLY A 360 20.74 3.09 11.87
CA GLY A 360 21.42 1.90 11.37
C GLY A 360 20.65 1.10 10.30
N TYR A 361 19.42 1.51 9.93
CA TYR A 361 18.76 0.94 8.77
C TYR A 361 19.29 1.58 7.49
N THR A 362 19.93 0.78 6.65
CA THR A 362 20.47 1.20 5.36
C THR A 362 19.91 0.40 4.18
N VAL A 363 19.77 1.05 3.05
CA VAL A 363 19.23 0.48 1.83
C VAL A 363 19.80 1.20 0.61
N TRP A 364 20.16 0.41 -0.39
CA TRP A 364 20.39 0.88 -1.74
C TRP A 364 19.16 0.50 -2.54
N LYS A 365 18.62 1.43 -3.30
CA LYS A 365 17.35 1.26 -4.00
C LYS A 365 17.42 1.96 -5.33
N ALA A 366 16.95 1.31 -6.38
CA ALA A 366 16.79 1.91 -7.69
C ALA A 366 15.54 1.39 -8.40
N ILE A 367 15.14 2.11 -9.43
CA ILE A 367 14.12 1.67 -10.37
C ILE A 367 14.85 1.21 -11.63
N TYR A 368 14.50 0.06 -12.16
CA TYR A 368 15.02 -0.43 -13.44
C TYR A 368 13.87 -0.58 -14.43
N ASP A 369 14.10 -0.18 -15.67
CA ASP A 369 13.28 -0.66 -16.78
C ASP A 369 13.85 -2.01 -17.22
N ILE A 370 12.98 -3.00 -17.37
CA ILE A 370 13.35 -4.32 -17.85
C ILE A 370 12.47 -4.67 -19.05
N ALA A 371 13.08 -5.24 -20.08
CA ALA A 371 12.35 -5.75 -21.24
C ALA A 371 11.83 -7.16 -20.93
N LEU A 372 10.51 -7.31 -20.84
CA LEU A 372 9.85 -8.62 -20.66
C LEU A 372 9.23 -9.11 -21.96
N THR A 373 9.08 -10.43 -22.06
CA THR A 373 8.31 -11.05 -23.14
C THR A 373 6.83 -10.70 -23.00
N ASN A 374 6.18 -10.35 -24.10
CA ASN A 374 4.77 -9.97 -24.08
C ASN A 374 3.89 -11.13 -23.53
N PRO A 375 3.03 -10.89 -22.52
CA PRO A 375 2.27 -11.95 -21.85
C PRO A 375 1.28 -12.68 -22.78
N ALA A 376 0.88 -12.06 -23.90
CA ALA A 376 0.01 -12.68 -24.89
C ALA A 376 0.72 -13.74 -25.76
N ILE A 377 2.06 -13.81 -25.76
CA ILE A 377 2.84 -14.80 -26.53
C ILE A 377 2.39 -16.23 -26.21
N ASP A 378 2.25 -16.58 -24.93
CA ASP A 378 1.86 -17.94 -24.53
C ASP A 378 0.40 -18.25 -24.91
N LYS A 379 -0.49 -17.25 -24.84
CA LYS A 379 -1.89 -17.39 -25.28
C LYS A 379 -1.96 -17.64 -26.79
N ILE A 380 -1.22 -16.87 -27.59
CA ILE A 380 -1.16 -17.03 -29.04
C ILE A 380 -0.56 -18.39 -29.42
N LYS A 381 0.53 -18.82 -28.77
CA LYS A 381 1.10 -20.16 -29.01
C LYS A 381 0.07 -21.28 -28.76
N LYS A 382 -0.73 -21.18 -27.71
CA LYS A 382 -1.82 -22.13 -27.43
C LYS A 382 -2.92 -22.07 -28.49
N LEU A 383 -3.31 -20.87 -28.94
CA LEU A 383 -4.30 -20.70 -30.01
C LEU A 383 -3.82 -21.29 -31.33
N ILE A 384 -2.56 -21.05 -31.74
CA ILE A 384 -1.96 -21.66 -32.95
C ILE A 384 -2.09 -23.19 -32.90
N LYS A 385 -1.81 -23.79 -31.74
CA LYS A 385 -1.95 -25.25 -31.54
C LYS A 385 -3.41 -25.69 -31.62
N ALA A 386 -4.35 -24.91 -31.08
CA ALA A 386 -5.78 -25.22 -31.08
C ALA A 386 -6.44 -25.04 -32.46
N THR A 387 -5.89 -24.16 -33.32
CA THR A 387 -6.44 -23.85 -34.65
C THR A 387 -5.69 -24.59 -35.76
N SER A 388 -5.16 -25.78 -35.50
CA SER A 388 -4.32 -26.53 -36.46
C SER A 388 -5.00 -26.96 -37.76
N GLY A 389 -6.32 -26.89 -37.85
CA GLY A 389 -7.09 -27.18 -39.06
C GLY A 389 -7.54 -25.94 -39.83
N ASN A 390 -7.10 -24.74 -39.49
CA ASN A 390 -7.47 -23.50 -40.18
C ASN A 390 -6.21 -22.68 -40.53
N ASP A 391 -5.74 -22.85 -41.76
CA ASP A 391 -4.49 -22.27 -42.24
C ASP A 391 -4.50 -20.74 -42.23
N GLN A 392 -5.63 -20.11 -42.57
CA GLN A 392 -5.78 -18.66 -42.55
C GLN A 392 -5.63 -18.11 -41.13
N VAL A 393 -6.35 -18.67 -40.16
CA VAL A 393 -6.27 -18.25 -38.75
C VAL A 393 -4.87 -18.54 -38.19
N GLN A 394 -4.24 -19.65 -38.58
CA GLN A 394 -2.86 -19.92 -38.17
C GLN A 394 -1.87 -18.89 -38.70
N GLN A 395 -1.99 -18.48 -39.96
CA GLN A 395 -1.11 -17.48 -40.54
C GLN A 395 -1.21 -16.15 -39.79
N GLU A 396 -2.43 -15.65 -39.55
CA GLU A 396 -2.66 -14.43 -38.77
C GLU A 396 -2.09 -14.53 -37.36
N LEU A 397 -2.30 -15.66 -36.67
CA LEU A 397 -1.76 -15.86 -35.33
C LEU A 397 -0.22 -15.96 -35.31
N LYS A 398 0.40 -16.55 -36.34
CA LYS A 398 1.87 -16.61 -36.47
C LYS A 398 2.47 -15.22 -36.74
N GLU A 399 1.85 -14.42 -37.61
CA GLU A 399 2.24 -13.04 -37.86
C GLU A 399 2.13 -12.20 -36.59
N ARG A 400 1.02 -12.34 -35.86
CA ARG A 400 0.83 -11.67 -34.56
C ARG A 400 1.84 -12.13 -33.52
N LEU A 401 2.17 -13.42 -33.46
CA LEU A 401 3.23 -13.95 -32.60
C LEU A 401 4.59 -13.33 -32.95
N HIS A 402 4.94 -13.27 -34.23
CA HIS A 402 6.17 -12.64 -34.70
C HIS A 402 6.26 -11.17 -34.30
N TYR A 403 5.17 -10.41 -34.50
CA TYR A 403 5.06 -9.02 -34.06
C TYR A 403 5.27 -8.87 -32.55
N LEU A 404 4.64 -9.71 -31.72
CA LEU A 404 4.80 -9.65 -30.26
C LEU A 404 6.21 -10.02 -29.79
N LEU A 405 6.88 -10.95 -30.49
CA LEU A 405 8.28 -11.31 -30.20
C LEU A 405 9.25 -10.16 -30.50
N GLN A 406 8.94 -9.33 -31.49
CA GLN A 406 9.75 -8.16 -31.87
C GLN A 406 9.46 -6.91 -31.02
N LYS A 407 8.38 -6.91 -30.23
CA LYS A 407 8.00 -5.79 -29.36
C LYS A 407 7.96 -6.22 -27.91
N PRO A 408 9.13 -6.36 -27.25
CA PRO A 408 9.18 -6.58 -25.81
C PRO A 408 8.47 -5.44 -25.09
N GLN A 409 7.88 -5.76 -23.95
CA GLN A 409 7.22 -4.78 -23.12
C GLN A 409 8.18 -4.29 -22.05
N ASP A 410 8.43 -2.98 -22.03
CA ASP A 410 9.17 -2.37 -20.94
C ASP A 410 8.32 -2.39 -19.67
N PHE A 411 8.91 -2.95 -18.62
CA PHE A 411 8.29 -3.04 -17.32
C PHE A 411 9.21 -2.42 -16.26
N VAL A 412 8.61 -1.69 -15.33
CA VAL A 412 9.36 -0.96 -14.31
C VAL A 412 9.40 -1.79 -13.03
N VAL A 413 10.60 -2.09 -12.55
CA VAL A 413 10.84 -2.88 -11.34
C VAL A 413 11.66 -2.07 -10.34
N GLU A 414 11.19 -2.03 -9.10
CA GLU A 414 11.99 -1.49 -8.01
C GLU A 414 12.94 -2.56 -7.47
N VAL A 415 14.24 -2.27 -7.42
CA VAL A 415 15.24 -3.17 -6.80
C VAL A 415 15.75 -2.54 -5.51
N GLN A 416 15.77 -3.33 -4.44
CA GLN A 416 16.31 -2.96 -3.13
C GLN A 416 17.45 -3.92 -2.76
N LEU A 417 18.58 -3.37 -2.33
CA LEU A 417 19.72 -4.09 -1.78
C LEU A 417 19.90 -3.70 -0.31
N GLN A 418 20.00 -4.72 0.55
CA GLN A 418 20.18 -4.56 1.98
C GLN A 418 21.31 -5.45 2.47
N ASP A 419 22.12 -5.00 3.42
CA ASP A 419 22.89 -5.92 4.24
C ASP A 419 21.95 -6.73 5.17
N ILE A 420 22.44 -7.86 5.68
CA ILE A 420 21.67 -8.76 6.54
C ILE A 420 21.16 -8.07 7.81
N SER A 421 21.92 -7.14 8.39
CA SER A 421 21.50 -6.41 9.59
C SER A 421 20.32 -5.48 9.28
N SER A 422 20.41 -4.72 8.19
CA SER A 422 19.34 -3.84 7.71
C SER A 422 18.07 -4.62 7.35
N TYR A 423 18.22 -5.78 6.70
CA TYR A 423 17.11 -6.67 6.40
C TYR A 423 16.44 -7.19 7.67
N LEU A 424 17.21 -7.77 8.60
CA LEU A 424 16.71 -8.31 9.86
C LEU A 424 16.05 -7.22 10.72
N LEU A 425 16.59 -6.00 10.74
CA LEU A 425 15.97 -4.85 11.40
C LEU A 425 14.62 -4.45 10.77
N SER A 426 14.43 -4.70 9.48
CA SER A 426 13.18 -4.39 8.76
C SER A 426 12.06 -5.42 8.98
N VAL A 427 12.41 -6.62 9.45
CA VAL A 427 11.45 -7.69 9.76
C VAL A 427 11.28 -7.91 11.27
N ALA A 428 12.21 -7.40 12.10
CA ALA A 428 12.14 -7.51 13.55
C ALA A 428 10.85 -6.86 14.12
N GLU A 429 10.12 -7.61 14.92
CA GLU A 429 9.01 -7.13 15.73
C GLU A 429 9.46 -6.05 16.72
N GLY A 430 8.65 -4.99 16.85
CA GLY A 430 8.96 -3.81 17.67
C GLY A 430 9.89 -2.80 17.00
N SER A 431 10.54 -3.14 15.88
CA SER A 431 11.39 -2.21 15.15
C SER A 431 10.56 -1.08 14.55
N VAL A 432 11.02 0.16 14.68
CA VAL A 432 10.36 1.30 14.02
C VAL A 432 10.45 1.22 12.49
N THR A 433 11.40 0.43 11.96
CA THR A 433 11.53 0.10 10.53
C THR A 433 10.74 -1.14 10.13
N ASN A 434 10.12 -1.84 11.07
CA ASN A 434 9.21 -2.94 10.76
C ASN A 434 8.19 -2.45 9.73
N HIS A 435 8.08 -3.16 8.61
CA HIS A 435 7.27 -2.69 7.48
C HIS A 435 5.82 -2.39 7.87
N ALA A 436 5.24 -3.19 8.79
CA ALA A 436 3.88 -3.00 9.27
C ALA A 436 3.75 -1.71 10.10
N LEU A 437 4.65 -1.49 11.07
CA LEU A 437 4.65 -0.27 11.90
C LEU A 437 4.95 0.99 11.08
N LEU A 438 5.89 0.91 10.15
CA LEU A 438 6.19 1.99 9.21
C LEU A 438 4.95 2.36 8.39
N LYS A 439 4.20 1.36 7.91
CA LYS A 439 2.96 1.57 7.15
C LYS A 439 1.84 2.16 8.01
N ALA A 440 1.67 1.69 9.23
CA ALA A 440 0.72 2.25 10.19
C ALA A 440 1.00 3.75 10.41
N ARG A 441 2.26 4.11 10.67
CA ARG A 441 2.68 5.52 10.86
C ARG A 441 2.45 6.36 9.60
N GLN A 442 2.79 5.84 8.42
CA GLN A 442 2.55 6.53 7.15
C GLN A 442 1.07 6.86 6.96
N ILE A 443 0.18 5.93 7.30
CA ILE A 443 -1.27 6.18 7.21
C ILE A 443 -1.67 7.24 8.23
N ARG A 444 -1.40 7.01 9.52
CA ARG A 444 -1.82 7.92 10.60
C ARG A 444 -1.37 9.36 10.37
N LEU A 445 -0.13 9.57 9.91
CA LEU A 445 0.46 10.90 9.84
C LEU A 445 0.29 11.58 8.48
N ASN A 446 0.23 10.83 7.38
CA ASN A 446 0.34 11.43 6.04
C ASN A 446 -0.87 11.18 5.13
N SER A 447 -1.80 10.30 5.48
CA SER A 447 -2.96 10.04 4.62
C SER A 447 -4.28 9.82 5.34
N PHE A 448 -4.28 9.64 6.67
CA PHE A 448 -5.49 9.43 7.47
C PHE A 448 -6.57 10.49 7.18
N TYR A 449 -6.23 11.78 7.30
CA TYR A 449 -7.14 12.90 7.08
C TYR A 449 -7.66 13.01 5.63
N LYS A 450 -7.03 12.32 4.67
CA LYS A 450 -7.49 12.24 3.26
C LYS A 450 -8.62 11.24 3.10
N PHE A 451 -8.61 10.16 3.88
CA PHE A 451 -9.68 9.15 3.89
C PHE A 451 -10.83 9.51 4.83
N PHE A 452 -10.50 10.15 5.95
CA PHE A 452 -11.42 10.46 7.04
C PHE A 452 -11.28 11.95 7.42
N PRO A 453 -11.78 12.88 6.58
CA PRO A 453 -11.63 14.31 6.81
C PRO A 453 -12.34 14.79 8.09
N GLN A 454 -11.73 15.75 8.77
CA GLN A 454 -12.24 16.34 10.01
C GLN A 454 -13.68 16.84 9.85
N GLU A 455 -13.97 17.51 8.72
CA GLU A 455 -15.26 18.12 8.41
C GLU A 455 -16.43 17.12 8.36
N ILE A 456 -16.14 15.81 8.31
CA ILE A 456 -17.12 14.74 8.25
C ILE A 456 -17.14 13.89 9.52
N TYR A 457 -15.97 13.58 10.10
CA TYR A 457 -15.84 12.58 11.16
C TYR A 457 -15.65 13.16 12.56
N GLU A 458 -15.30 14.44 12.70
CA GLU A 458 -14.95 15.05 13.99
C GLU A 458 -16.10 14.96 15.01
N SER A 459 -17.35 15.20 14.60
CA SER A 459 -18.49 15.16 15.52
C SER A 459 -18.68 13.78 16.17
N GLU A 460 -18.50 12.69 15.41
CA GLU A 460 -18.64 11.33 15.94
C GLU A 460 -17.43 10.93 16.78
N VAL A 461 -16.23 11.42 16.42
CA VAL A 461 -15.02 11.24 17.23
C VAL A 461 -15.14 11.98 18.57
N LEU A 462 -15.70 13.19 18.58
CA LEU A 462 -15.99 13.94 19.81
C LEU A 462 -17.10 13.30 20.63
N GLN A 463 -18.11 12.69 20.01
CA GLN A 463 -19.11 11.91 20.73
C GLN A 463 -18.46 10.72 21.46
N LEU A 464 -17.59 9.97 20.78
CA LEU A 464 -16.82 8.88 21.42
C LEU A 464 -16.02 9.41 22.62
N LYS A 465 -15.38 10.57 22.50
CA LYS A 465 -14.67 11.22 23.61
C LYS A 465 -15.60 11.47 24.80
N GLN A 466 -16.77 12.06 24.55
CA GLN A 466 -17.75 12.34 25.60
C GLN A 466 -18.27 11.05 26.27
N ASP A 467 -18.51 10.00 25.48
CA ASP A 467 -18.97 8.71 25.99
C ASP A 467 -17.93 8.06 26.92
N ILE A 468 -16.64 8.14 26.55
CA ILE A 468 -15.54 7.65 27.40
C ILE A 468 -15.46 8.45 28.71
N LEU A 469 -15.63 9.78 28.65
CA LEU A 469 -15.58 10.63 29.83
C LEU A 469 -16.77 10.41 30.78
N ARG A 470 -17.97 10.14 30.23
CA ARG A 470 -19.20 9.86 30.99
C ARG A 470 -19.28 8.43 31.53
N GLY A 471 -18.60 7.48 30.90
CA GLY A 471 -18.55 6.08 31.32
C GLY A 471 -17.93 5.82 32.71
N ASN A 472 -17.54 6.88 33.44
CA ASN A 472 -17.07 6.83 34.83
C ASN A 472 -18.17 7.15 35.86
N ASP A 473 -19.42 7.39 35.44
CA ASP A 473 -20.55 7.70 36.33
C ASP A 473 -21.40 6.47 36.73
N ASN A 474 -20.97 5.24 36.40
CA ASN A 474 -21.65 3.99 36.80
C ASN A 474 -20.76 3.10 37.67
#